data_AF-Q6L3X9-F1
#
_entry.id   AF-Q6L3X9-F1
#
_cell.length_a   1.000
_cell.length_b   1.000
_cell.length_c   1.000
_cell.angle_alpha   90.00
_cell.angle_beta   90.00
_cell.angle_gamma   90.00
#
_symmetry.space_group_name_H-M   'P 1'
#
loop_
_entity.id
_entity.type
_entity.pdbx_description
1 polymer ?
#
loop_
_entity_poly.entity_id
_entity_poly.type
_entity_poly.pdbx_seq_one_letter_code
_entity_poly.pdbx_strand_id
1 'polypeptide(L)'
;MDDHEEIIDEYKGEKVWWISSQKPANRQTISFYREDEKRYFKLKFHKKNRDLITNSYLKYVLDEGKAISVKKRQRKLYTNNNGDRGGCRYRGGRMWSGVVFEHLSTFDTLAMDPNKKQDIIYDLETFSKSKDYYAKIGKAWKRGFLLYGPLGTGKSSKIAVMANFLKYDVYDLGKV
;
A
#
# COMPACT_ATOMS: atom_id res chain seq x y z
N MET A 1 16.74 1.95 14.38
CA MET A 1 17.49 0.83 13.79
C MET A 1 18.84 1.39 13.40
N ASP A 2 19.61 1.71 14.43
CA ASP A 2 21.04 1.87 14.33
C ASP A 2 21.66 0.57 13.83
N ASP A 3 22.82 0.70 13.22
CA ASP A 3 23.55 -0.43 12.67
C ASP A 3 23.95 -1.38 13.80
N HIS A 4 23.66 -2.68 13.62
CA HIS A 4 23.91 -3.76 14.59
C HIS A 4 22.95 -3.85 15.78
N GLU A 5 21.77 -3.20 15.74
CA GLU A 5 20.71 -3.51 16.70
C GLU A 5 20.29 -4.99 16.61
N GLU A 6 20.39 -5.70 17.75
CA GLU A 6 19.92 -7.07 17.91
C GLU A 6 18.53 -7.07 18.55
N ILE A 7 17.56 -7.71 17.88
CA ILE A 7 16.20 -7.88 18.39
C ILE A 7 16.00 -9.34 18.73
N ILE A 8 15.60 -9.60 19.97
CA ILE A 8 15.26 -10.94 20.45
C ILE A 8 13.74 -11.11 20.30
N ASP A 9 13.34 -12.16 19.60
CA ASP A 9 11.95 -12.58 19.46
C ASP A 9 11.77 -13.98 20.04
N GLU A 10 10.57 -14.27 20.52
CA GLU A 10 10.21 -15.57 21.08
C GLU A 10 9.06 -16.17 20.28
N TYR A 11 9.30 -17.32 19.66
CA TYR A 11 8.31 -18.01 18.85
C TYR A 11 8.13 -19.45 19.32
N LYS A 12 6.93 -19.76 19.85
CA LYS A 12 6.59 -21.09 20.41
C LYS A 12 7.59 -21.58 21.47
N GLY A 13 8.08 -20.68 22.33
CA GLY A 13 9.04 -20.99 23.40
C GLY A 13 10.51 -21.03 22.95
N GLU A 14 10.80 -20.76 21.68
CA GLU A 14 12.15 -20.73 21.15
C GLU A 14 12.61 -19.30 20.87
N LYS A 15 13.84 -18.98 21.30
CA LYS A 15 14.43 -17.66 21.10
C LYS A 15 15.08 -17.55 19.71
N VAL A 16 14.81 -16.44 19.05
CA VAL A 16 15.32 -16.11 17.72
C VAL A 16 15.92 -14.70 17.76
N TRP A 17 17.07 -14.52 17.10
CA TRP A 17 17.78 -13.25 17.10
C TRP A 17 17.84 -12.65 15.69
N TRP A 18 17.31 -11.44 15.54
CA TRP A 18 17.40 -10.63 14.33
C TRP A 18 18.49 -9.59 14.47
N ILE A 19 19.31 -9.43 13.43
CA ILE A 19 20.39 -8.45 13.40
C ILE A 19 20.27 -7.66 12.10
N SER A 20 20.20 -6.32 12.21
CA SER A 20 20.31 -5.42 11.06
C SER A 20 21.78 -5.24 10.67
N SER A 21 22.12 -5.46 9.41
CA SER A 21 23.49 -5.29 8.92
C SER A 21 23.50 -4.58 7.57
N GLN A 22 24.50 -3.74 7.36
CA GLN A 22 24.72 -3.07 6.07
C GLN A 22 25.92 -3.71 5.35
N LYS A 23 25.86 -3.83 4.03
CA LYS A 23 27.08 -4.09 3.25
C LYS A 23 27.83 -2.77 3.08
N PRO A 24 29.13 -2.69 3.42
CA PRO A 24 29.91 -1.52 3.09
C PRO A 24 29.88 -1.34 1.56
N ALA A 25 29.65 -0.11 1.10
CA ALA A 25 29.71 0.20 -0.33
C ALA A 25 31.09 -0.20 -0.87
N ASN A 26 31.10 -1.03 -1.93
CA ASN A 26 32.34 -1.43 -2.58
C ASN A 26 32.87 -0.23 -3.39
N ARG A 27 33.66 0.64 -2.74
CA ARG A 27 34.30 1.80 -3.37
C ARG A 27 35.37 1.33 -4.35
N GLN A 28 35.00 1.04 -5.59
CA GLN A 28 35.95 0.94 -6.70
C GLN A 28 35.56 1.73 -7.95
N THR A 29 34.41 2.43 -7.95
CA THR A 29 33.99 3.22 -9.12
C THR A 29 33.33 4.52 -8.71
N ILE A 30 33.77 5.63 -9.30
CA ILE A 30 33.13 6.95 -9.20
C ILE A 30 31.84 6.87 -10.01
N SER A 31 30.73 6.50 -9.36
CA SER A 31 29.41 6.56 -9.98
C SER A 31 28.72 7.89 -9.63
N PHE A 32 28.18 8.56 -10.65
CA PHE A 32 27.38 9.79 -10.48
C PHE A 32 25.98 9.54 -9.88
N TYR A 33 25.69 8.30 -9.48
CA TYR A 33 24.44 7.88 -8.87
C TYR A 33 24.74 7.36 -7.46
N ARG A 34 24.03 7.88 -6.44
CA ARG A 34 24.06 7.28 -5.10
C ARG A 34 23.56 5.84 -5.21
N GLU A 35 24.44 4.87 -4.98
CA GLU A 35 24.01 3.51 -4.73
C GLU A 35 23.36 3.48 -3.35
N ASP A 36 22.06 3.16 -3.29
CA ASP A 36 21.37 2.96 -2.02
C ASP A 36 22.06 1.80 -1.28
N GLU A 37 22.51 2.05 -0.06
CA GLU A 37 23.18 1.08 0.80
C GLU A 37 22.31 -0.16 0.97
N LYS A 38 22.81 -1.32 0.51
CA LYS A 38 22.07 -2.59 0.60
C LYS A 38 22.07 -3.09 2.04
N ARG A 39 21.00 -2.77 2.77
CA ARG A 39 20.70 -3.33 4.09
C ARG A 39 20.19 -4.76 3.97
N TYR A 40 20.63 -5.64 4.87
CA TYR A 40 20.14 -7.00 4.99
C TYR A 40 19.90 -7.35 6.45
N PHE A 41 18.97 -8.29 6.69
CA PHE A 41 18.68 -8.80 8.03
C PHE A 41 19.27 -10.20 8.16
N LYS A 42 19.95 -10.46 9.27
CA LYS A 42 20.52 -11.77 9.60
C LYS A 42 19.72 -12.40 10.74
N LEU A 43 19.27 -13.63 10.52
CA LEU A 43 18.58 -14.43 11.51
C LEU A 43 19.55 -15.43 12.14
N LYS A 44 19.69 -15.44 13.47
CA LYS A 44 20.40 -16.48 14.23
C LYS A 44 19.40 -17.28 15.05
N PHE A 45 19.61 -18.59 15.11
CA PHE A 45 18.79 -19.52 15.90
C PHE A 45 19.53 -20.84 16.14
N HIS A 46 19.02 -21.65 17.07
CA HIS A 46 19.60 -22.94 17.38
C HIS A 46 19.34 -23.97 16.26
N LYS A 47 20.38 -24.71 15.82
CA LYS A 47 20.30 -25.63 14.66
C LYS A 47 19.19 -26.67 14.76
N LYS A 48 18.85 -27.12 15.99
CA LYS A 48 17.76 -28.08 16.26
C LYS A 48 16.39 -27.59 15.77
N ASN A 49 16.19 -26.27 15.66
CA ASN A 49 14.89 -25.67 15.35
C ASN A 49 14.81 -25.17 13.90
N ARG A 50 15.71 -25.62 13.03
CA ARG A 50 15.80 -25.18 11.64
C ARG A 50 14.49 -25.37 10.88
N ASP A 51 13.86 -26.52 11.02
CA ASP A 51 12.64 -26.86 10.27
C ASP A 51 11.45 -26.03 10.76
N LEU A 52 11.35 -25.83 12.08
CA LEU A 52 10.33 -24.97 12.69
C LEU A 52 10.48 -23.52 12.22
N ILE A 53 11.70 -23.01 12.17
CA ILE A 53 11.97 -21.62 11.81
C ILE A 53 11.75 -21.38 10.31
N THR A 54 12.26 -22.28 9.47
CA THR A 54 12.17 -22.14 8.01
C THR A 54 10.73 -22.26 7.53
N ASN A 55 9.97 -23.23 8.06
CA ASN A 55 8.62 -23.53 7.56
C ASN A 55 7.52 -22.72 8.26
N SER A 56 7.67 -22.43 9.56
CA SER A 56 6.63 -21.79 10.38
C SER A 56 6.96 -20.32 10.67
N TYR A 57 8.11 -20.05 11.30
CA TYR A 57 8.43 -18.71 11.79
C TYR A 57 8.61 -17.69 10.66
N LEU A 58 9.40 -18.00 9.64
CA LEU A 58 9.62 -17.08 8.51
C LEU A 58 8.31 -16.77 7.78
N LYS A 59 7.44 -17.78 7.61
CA LYS A 59 6.12 -17.58 7.01
C LYS A 59 5.26 -16.65 7.88
N TYR A 60 5.23 -16.88 9.18
CA TYR A 60 4.55 -16.01 10.15
C TYR A 60 5.07 -14.56 10.06
N VAL A 61 6.39 -14.34 10.09
CA VAL A 61 7.00 -13.01 9.99
C VAL A 61 6.65 -12.34 8.66
N LEU A 62 6.66 -13.08 7.55
CA LEU A 62 6.27 -12.54 6.24
C LEU A 62 4.78 -12.16 6.20
N ASP A 63 3.91 -12.97 6.79
CA ASP A 63 2.47 -12.72 6.80
C ASP A 63 2.11 -11.57 7.75
N GLU A 64 2.72 -11.50 8.94
CA GLU A 64 2.65 -10.34 9.84
C GLU A 64 3.23 -9.09 9.19
N GLY A 65 4.38 -9.20 8.53
CA GLY A 65 5.01 -8.10 7.79
C GLY A 65 4.09 -7.56 6.69
N LYS A 66 3.43 -8.45 5.93
CA LYS A 66 2.40 -8.06 4.96
C LYS A 66 1.22 -7.38 5.66
N ALA A 67 0.70 -7.94 6.75
CA ALA A 67 -0.41 -7.36 7.50
C ALA A 67 -0.07 -5.96 8.04
N ILE A 68 1.13 -5.78 8.60
CA ILE A 68 1.64 -4.50 9.08
C ILE A 68 1.80 -3.53 7.90
N SER A 69 2.35 -3.97 6.78
CA SER A 69 2.50 -3.12 5.58
C SER A 69 1.15 -2.63 5.07
N VAL A 70 0.11 -3.48 5.08
CA VAL A 70 -1.26 -3.11 4.71
C VAL A 70 -1.87 -2.15 5.73
N LYS A 71 -1.62 -2.36 7.03
CA LYS A 71 -2.09 -1.46 8.10
C LYS A 71 -1.41 -0.08 8.06
N LYS A 72 -0.11 -0.03 7.78
CA LYS A 72 0.72 1.20 7.74
C LYS A 72 0.74 1.85 6.36
N ARG A 73 0.16 1.24 5.33
CA ARG A 73 0.11 1.81 3.99
C ARG A 73 -0.69 3.12 4.03
N GLN A 74 0.01 4.23 3.85
CA GLN A 74 -0.62 5.51 3.59
C GLN A 74 -1.21 5.50 2.18
N ARG A 75 -2.48 5.91 2.07
CA ARG A 75 -3.16 6.10 0.78
C ARG A 75 -2.52 7.26 0.05
N LYS A 76 -2.53 7.19 -1.28
CA LYS A 76 -1.99 8.24 -2.14
C LYS A 76 -3.05 8.75 -3.12
N LEU A 77 -2.98 10.04 -3.39
CA LEU A 77 -3.70 10.71 -4.47
C LEU A 77 -2.69 10.93 -5.60
N TYR A 78 -2.99 10.34 -6.74
CA TYR A 78 -2.18 10.45 -7.94
C TYR A 78 -2.83 11.43 -8.90
N THR A 79 -2.06 12.40 -9.38
CA THR A 79 -2.48 13.32 -10.44
C THR A 79 -1.65 13.07 -11.69
N ASN A 80 -2.27 13.23 -12.86
CA ASN A 80 -1.60 13.05 -14.14
C ASN A 80 -0.71 14.26 -14.44
N ASN A 81 0.60 14.06 -14.47
CA ASN A 81 1.56 15.11 -14.78
C ASN A 81 1.84 15.13 -16.29
N ASN A 82 0.94 15.75 -17.05
CA ASN A 82 1.07 15.90 -18.51
C ASN A 82 1.86 17.18 -18.91
N GLY A 83 2.53 17.82 -17.95
CA GLY A 83 2.80 19.26 -17.97
C GLY A 83 4.19 19.76 -18.34
N ASP A 84 5.23 18.94 -18.52
CA ASP A 84 6.53 19.48 -18.99
C ASP A 84 6.67 19.39 -20.52
N ARG A 85 6.03 20.36 -21.21
CA ARG A 85 6.41 20.75 -22.58
C ARG A 85 7.68 21.62 -22.59
N GLY A 86 8.69 21.24 -21.81
CA GLY A 86 9.87 22.08 -21.62
C GLY A 86 10.99 21.37 -20.88
N GLY A 87 11.63 20.41 -21.52
CA GLY A 87 12.98 19.99 -21.15
C GLY A 87 13.09 18.91 -20.07
N CYS A 88 13.00 17.64 -20.49
CA CYS A 88 14.01 16.60 -20.25
C CYS A 88 13.49 15.24 -20.76
N ARG A 89 13.81 14.91 -22.02
CA ARG A 89 13.59 13.56 -22.61
C ARG A 89 14.70 12.57 -22.20
N TYR A 90 15.26 12.71 -21.00
CA TYR A 90 16.23 11.77 -20.48
C TYR A 90 15.80 11.33 -19.09
N ARG A 91 15.44 10.04 -19.00
CA ARG A 91 15.09 9.26 -17.80
C ARG A 91 13.66 9.44 -17.25
N GLY A 92 12.73 8.70 -17.87
CA GLY A 92 11.58 8.10 -17.16
C GLY A 92 10.66 9.06 -16.41
N GLY A 93 10.14 10.08 -17.08
CA GLY A 93 9.13 10.99 -16.53
C GLY A 93 7.95 10.19 -15.96
N ARG A 94 7.75 10.24 -14.64
CA ARG A 94 6.60 9.61 -14.00
C ARG A 94 5.35 10.35 -14.46
N MET A 95 4.55 9.68 -15.30
CA MET A 95 3.26 10.18 -15.76
C MET A 95 2.29 10.48 -14.60
N TRP A 96 2.53 9.90 -13.41
CA TRP A 96 1.72 10.08 -12.22
C TRP A 96 2.54 10.62 -11.05
N SER A 97 2.15 11.76 -10.49
CA SER A 97 2.69 12.29 -9.23
C SER A 97 1.76 11.96 -8.07
N GLY A 98 2.30 11.30 -7.04
CA GLY A 98 1.54 10.86 -5.88
C GLY A 98 1.81 11.71 -4.65
N VAL A 99 0.75 12.24 -4.03
CA VAL A 99 0.78 12.92 -2.73
C VAL A 99 0.06 12.05 -1.69
N VAL A 100 0.45 12.15 -0.42
CA VAL A 100 -0.25 11.46 0.67
C VAL A 100 -1.71 11.91 0.69
N PHE A 101 -2.63 10.95 0.67
CA PHE A 101 -4.07 11.18 0.71
C PHE A 101 -4.61 10.95 2.12
N GLU A 102 -4.74 12.05 2.85
CA GLU A 102 -5.34 12.10 4.18
C GLU A 102 -6.63 12.90 4.13
N HIS A 103 -7.73 12.23 3.82
CA HIS A 103 -9.06 12.83 3.93
C HIS A 103 -9.72 12.32 5.21
N LEU A 104 -10.15 13.23 6.08
CA LEU A 104 -10.83 12.92 7.35
C LEU A 104 -12.24 12.34 7.17
N SER A 105 -12.72 12.22 5.93
CA SER A 105 -14.11 11.84 5.68
C SER A 105 -14.27 10.33 5.70
N THR A 106 -15.12 9.89 6.59
CA THR A 106 -15.65 8.53 6.65
C THR A 106 -17.13 8.55 6.29
N PHE A 107 -17.69 7.36 6.09
CA PHE A 107 -19.12 7.17 5.88
C PHE A 107 -19.94 7.78 7.03
N ASP A 108 -19.39 7.88 8.24
CA ASP A 108 -20.07 8.44 9.41
C ASP A 108 -20.08 9.96 9.44
N THR A 109 -19.03 10.60 8.94
CA THR A 109 -18.97 12.07 8.80
C THR A 109 -19.73 12.60 7.58
N LEU A 110 -20.14 11.72 6.66
CA LEU A 110 -20.75 12.08 5.39
C LEU A 110 -22.26 12.27 5.56
N ALA A 111 -22.75 13.49 5.36
CA ALA A 111 -24.18 13.78 5.34
C ALA A 111 -24.85 13.19 4.09
N MET A 112 -25.60 12.10 4.26
CA MET A 112 -26.41 11.46 3.23
C MET A 112 -27.59 10.73 3.86
N ASP A 113 -28.62 10.45 3.06
CA ASP A 113 -29.69 9.52 3.42
C ASP A 113 -29.12 8.17 3.93
N PRO A 114 -29.52 7.69 5.12
CA PRO A 114 -28.97 6.47 5.71
C PRO A 114 -29.17 5.22 4.87
N ASN A 115 -30.31 5.10 4.18
CA ASN A 115 -30.60 3.93 3.36
C ASN A 115 -29.66 3.89 2.14
N LYS A 116 -29.53 5.03 1.44
CA LYS A 116 -28.58 5.15 0.32
C LYS A 116 -27.13 4.93 0.74
N LYS A 117 -26.76 5.38 1.95
CA LYS A 117 -25.43 5.13 2.53
C LYS A 117 -25.18 3.63 2.70
N GLN A 118 -26.14 2.89 3.25
CA GLN A 118 -26.03 1.44 3.44
C GLN A 118 -25.96 0.69 2.10
N ASP A 119 -26.77 1.07 1.12
CA ASP A 119 -26.74 0.45 -0.22
C ASP A 119 -25.36 0.56 -0.86
N ILE A 120 -24.74 1.74 -0.77
CA ILE A 120 -23.38 1.98 -1.29
C ILE A 120 -22.36 1.11 -0.56
N ILE A 121 -22.41 1.06 0.78
CA ILE A 121 -21.49 0.24 1.58
C ILE A 121 -21.61 -1.23 1.19
N TYR A 122 -22.84 -1.74 1.10
CA TYR A 122 -23.12 -3.12 0.73
C TYR A 122 -22.61 -3.46 -0.68
N ASP A 123 -22.83 -2.58 -1.65
CA ASP A 123 -22.33 -2.75 -3.01
C ASP A 123 -20.80 -2.79 -3.06
N LEU A 124 -20.13 -1.90 -2.32
CA LEU A 124 -18.67 -1.85 -2.24
C LEU A 124 -18.08 -3.12 -1.63
N GLU A 125 -18.66 -3.61 -0.53
CA GLU A 125 -18.22 -4.87 0.10
C GLU A 125 -18.42 -6.07 -0.83
N THR A 126 -19.60 -6.14 -1.45
CA THR A 126 -19.95 -7.22 -2.37
C THR A 126 -19.01 -7.21 -3.57
N PHE A 127 -18.77 -6.04 -4.17
CA PHE A 127 -17.83 -5.88 -5.27
C PHE A 127 -16.42 -6.34 -4.89
N SER A 128 -15.92 -5.94 -3.71
CA SER A 128 -14.59 -6.32 -3.23
C SER A 128 -14.41 -7.84 -3.05
N LYS A 129 -15.48 -8.57 -2.71
CA LYS A 129 -15.46 -10.03 -2.52
C LYS A 129 -15.78 -10.82 -3.79
N SER A 130 -16.31 -10.17 -4.83
CA SER A 130 -16.83 -10.82 -6.03
C SER A 130 -15.79 -11.19 -7.09
N LYS A 131 -14.48 -11.02 -6.85
CA LYS A 131 -13.42 -11.26 -7.85
C LYS A 131 -13.54 -12.63 -8.55
N ASP A 132 -13.72 -13.69 -7.77
CA ASP A 132 -13.79 -15.06 -8.29
C ASP A 132 -15.08 -15.32 -9.08
N TYR A 133 -16.17 -14.66 -8.69
CA TYR A 133 -17.42 -14.70 -9.43
C TYR A 133 -17.28 -14.08 -10.82
N TYR A 134 -16.65 -12.90 -10.92
CA TYR A 134 -16.37 -12.25 -12.21
C TYR A 134 -15.46 -13.11 -13.10
N ALA A 135 -14.43 -13.73 -12.50
CA ALA A 135 -13.54 -14.64 -13.21
C ALA A 135 -14.29 -15.87 -13.75
N LYS A 136 -15.18 -16.47 -12.94
CA LYS A 136 -15.97 -17.65 -13.33
C LYS A 136 -16.89 -17.38 -14.52
N ILE A 137 -17.48 -16.19 -14.60
CA ILE A 137 -18.38 -15.81 -15.70
C ILE A 137 -17.65 -15.14 -16.87
N GLY A 138 -16.32 -15.03 -16.83
CA GLY A 138 -15.50 -14.43 -17.90
C GLY A 138 -15.69 -12.93 -18.08
N LYS A 139 -16.19 -12.20 -17.06
CA LYS A 139 -16.39 -10.74 -17.14
C LYS A 139 -15.26 -9.98 -16.47
N ALA A 140 -14.95 -8.80 -16.99
CA ALA A 140 -13.99 -7.90 -16.37
C ALA A 140 -14.48 -7.44 -14.98
N TRP A 141 -13.64 -7.62 -13.96
CA TRP A 141 -13.92 -7.19 -12.59
C TRP A 141 -13.79 -5.67 -12.46
N LYS A 142 -14.88 -4.95 -12.78
CA LYS A 142 -14.96 -3.48 -12.78
C LYS A 142 -16.31 -3.02 -12.24
N ARG A 143 -16.31 -1.91 -11.49
CA ARG A 143 -17.52 -1.23 -10.99
C ARG A 143 -17.41 0.27 -11.26
N GLY A 144 -18.48 0.87 -11.78
CA GLY A 144 -18.55 2.31 -12.06
C GLY A 144 -19.67 2.96 -11.26
N PHE A 145 -19.40 4.16 -10.75
CA PHE A 145 -20.37 4.99 -10.01
C PHE A 145 -20.55 6.33 -10.72
N LEU A 146 -21.80 6.78 -10.85
CA LEU A 146 -22.13 8.11 -11.35
C LEU A 146 -22.67 8.97 -10.20
N LEU A 147 -21.90 9.98 -9.79
CA LEU A 147 -22.30 10.92 -8.75
C LEU A 147 -22.75 12.24 -9.41
N TYR A 148 -24.05 12.50 -9.43
CA TYR A 148 -24.64 13.70 -10.01
C TYR A 148 -25.40 14.52 -8.96
N GLY A 149 -25.69 15.78 -9.28
CA GLY A 149 -26.30 16.75 -8.36
C GLY A 149 -25.71 18.16 -8.49
N PRO A 150 -26.20 19.14 -7.72
CA PRO A 150 -25.68 20.51 -7.70
C PRO A 150 -24.20 20.60 -7.33
N LEU A 151 -23.59 21.77 -7.58
CA LEU A 151 -22.25 22.06 -7.08
C LEU A 151 -22.28 22.11 -5.54
N GLY A 152 -21.22 21.66 -4.87
CA GLY A 152 -21.14 21.71 -3.40
C GLY A 152 -21.83 20.57 -2.65
N THR A 153 -22.52 19.62 -3.32
CA THR A 153 -23.15 18.45 -2.67
C THR A 153 -22.15 17.34 -2.29
N GLY A 154 -20.88 17.70 -2.08
CA GLY A 154 -19.84 16.78 -1.57
C GLY A 154 -19.51 15.59 -2.46
N LYS A 155 -19.68 15.66 -3.79
CA LYS A 155 -19.40 14.53 -4.71
C LYS A 155 -17.96 14.02 -4.56
N SER A 156 -16.98 14.90 -4.53
CA SER A 156 -15.57 14.54 -4.32
C SER A 156 -15.34 13.97 -2.91
N SER A 157 -16.03 14.50 -1.89
CA SER A 157 -16.00 13.95 -0.53
C SER A 157 -16.57 12.53 -0.47
N LYS A 158 -17.61 12.21 -1.26
CA LYS A 158 -18.11 10.83 -1.39
C LYS A 158 -17.04 9.90 -1.95
N ILE A 159 -16.31 10.32 -2.98
CA ILE A 159 -15.20 9.54 -3.55
C ILE A 159 -14.13 9.29 -2.47
N ALA A 160 -13.77 10.31 -1.71
CA ALA A 160 -12.80 10.20 -0.61
C ALA A 160 -13.25 9.17 0.44
N VAL A 161 -14.53 9.19 0.82
CA VAL A 161 -15.12 8.24 1.75
C VAL A 161 -15.07 6.81 1.23
N MET A 162 -15.42 6.60 -0.05
CA MET A 162 -15.36 5.28 -0.68
C MET A 162 -13.93 4.74 -0.75
N ALA A 163 -12.97 5.59 -1.16
CA ALA A 163 -11.55 5.24 -1.18
C ALA A 163 -11.01 4.91 0.22
N ASN A 164 -11.46 5.67 1.23
CA ASN A 164 -11.10 5.43 2.62
C ASN A 164 -11.63 4.10 3.12
N PHE A 165 -12.89 3.77 2.81
CA PHE A 165 -13.55 2.52 3.18
C PHE A 165 -12.86 1.30 2.54
N LEU A 166 -12.54 1.37 1.24
CA LEU A 166 -11.85 0.30 0.51
C LEU A 166 -10.34 0.23 0.79
N LYS A 167 -9.76 1.27 1.41
CA LYS A 167 -8.32 1.48 1.58
C LYS A 167 -7.58 1.54 0.23
N TYR A 168 -8.17 2.21 -0.75
CA TYR A 168 -7.63 2.33 -2.11
C TYR A 168 -6.95 3.69 -2.31
N ASP A 169 -5.98 3.72 -3.22
CA ASP A 169 -5.39 4.95 -3.72
C ASP A 169 -6.33 5.60 -4.73
N VAL A 170 -6.32 6.93 -4.81
CA VAL A 170 -7.17 7.71 -5.73
C VAL A 170 -6.33 8.17 -6.90
N TYR A 171 -6.82 7.98 -8.12
CA TYR A 171 -6.18 8.46 -9.34
C TYR A 171 -7.10 9.50 -9.98
N ASP A 172 -6.65 10.76 -9.97
CA ASP A 172 -7.36 11.86 -10.58
C ASP A 172 -6.85 12.09 -12.01
N LEU A 173 -7.79 12.01 -12.95
CA LEU A 173 -7.56 12.23 -14.37
C LEU A 173 -7.93 13.66 -14.81
N GLY A 174 -8.30 14.54 -13.87
CA GLY A 174 -8.55 15.95 -14.12
C GLY A 174 -7.38 16.62 -14.83
N LYS A 175 -7.68 17.57 -15.73
CA LYS A 175 -6.65 18.35 -16.42
C LYS A 175 -5.97 19.29 -15.42
N VAL A 176 -4.64 19.18 -15.33
CA VAL A 176 -3.77 20.31 -14.98
C VAL A 176 -3.75 21.28 -16.15
#